data_AF-A0A761R868-F1
#
_entry.id   AF-A0A761R868-F1
#
_cell.length_a   1.000
_cell.length_b   1.000
_cell.length_c   1.000
_cell.angle_alpha   90.00
_cell.angle_beta   90.00
_cell.angle_gamma   90.00
#
_symmetry.space_group_name_H-M   'P 1'
#
loop_
_entity.id
_entity.type
_entity.pdbx_description
1 polymer ?
#
loop_
_entity_poly.entity_id
_entity_poly.type
_entity_poly.pdbx_seq_one_letter_code
_entity_poly.pdbx_strand_id
1 'polypeptide(L)'
;MYLRDFIKRGNNNLDLARVVLALMVIVGHSAALHPRDGWIDPVSLFFPFTYSGALAVKGFFLVSGILVANSAMDKKDIYSFLSSRFLRIFPGLLFVVVITAFIIGPLFSTLSINEYL
;
A
#
# COMPACT_ATOMS: atom_id res chain seq x y z
N MET A 1 -13.92 12.47 24.97
CA MET A 1 -13.93 11.73 23.69
C MET A 1 -12.51 11.27 23.42
N TYR A 2 -12.24 9.96 23.43
CA TYR A 2 -10.88 9.44 23.29
C TYR A 2 -10.63 9.02 21.84
N LEU A 3 -9.36 9.06 21.41
CA LEU A 3 -8.95 8.67 20.06
C LEU A 3 -9.37 7.22 19.72
N ARG A 4 -9.41 6.33 20.72
CA ARG A 4 -9.85 4.94 20.57
C ARG A 4 -11.31 4.82 20.12
N ASP A 5 -12.15 5.80 20.44
CA ASP A 5 -13.58 5.81 20.05
C ASP A 5 -13.74 6.01 18.53
N PHE A 6 -12.80 6.73 17.91
CA PHE A 6 -12.76 6.98 16.45
C PHE A 6 -12.04 5.92 15.63
N ILE A 7 -11.26 5.04 16.26
CA ILE A 7 -10.48 4.00 15.56
C ILE A 7 -11.19 2.63 15.62
N LYS A 8 -12.28 2.51 16.39
CA LYS A 8 -13.06 1.27 16.47
C LYS A 8 -13.52 0.82 15.08
N ARG A 9 -13.28 -0.47 14.79
CA ARG A 9 -13.77 -1.14 13.57
C ARG A 9 -15.30 -0.98 13.49
N GLY A 10 -15.80 -0.50 12.35
CA GLY A 10 -17.23 -0.32 12.08
C GLY A 10 -17.78 1.08 12.36
N ASN A 11 -17.00 2.00 12.93
CA ASN A 11 -17.41 3.39 13.18
C ASN A 11 -16.35 4.41 12.70
N ASN A 12 -15.64 4.10 11.63
CA ASN A 12 -14.61 4.99 11.09
C ASN A 12 -14.49 4.91 9.57
N ASN A 13 -14.04 6.01 8.97
CA ASN A 13 -13.85 6.16 7.53
C ASN A 13 -12.37 6.00 7.12
N LEU A 14 -11.57 5.23 7.87
CA LEU A 14 -10.15 5.06 7.58
C LEU A 14 -9.91 4.32 6.26
N ASP A 15 -10.84 3.47 5.84
CA ASP A 15 -10.80 2.83 4.53
C ASP A 15 -11.01 3.83 3.39
N LEU A 16 -11.92 4.80 3.57
CA LEU A 16 -12.08 5.91 2.62
C LEU A 16 -10.81 6.78 2.55
N ALA A 17 -10.20 7.07 3.70
CA ALA A 17 -8.93 7.79 3.73
C ALA A 17 -7.84 7.05 2.94
N ARG A 18 -7.78 5.71 3.04
CA ARG A 18 -6.87 4.89 2.23
C ARG A 18 -7.16 4.99 0.73
N VAL A 19 -8.43 5.03 0.33
CA VAL A 19 -8.80 5.22 -1.08
C VAL A 19 -8.33 6.58 -1.59
N VAL A 20 -8.56 7.65 -0.83
CA VAL A 20 -8.08 9.00 -1.20
C VAL A 20 -6.55 9.02 -1.33
N LEU A 21 -5.84 8.43 -0.37
CA LEU A 21 -4.38 8.31 -0.43
C LEU A 21 -3.94 7.49 -1.65
N ALA A 22 -4.63 6.40 -2.00
CA ALA A 22 -4.31 5.60 -3.19
C ALA A 22 -4.47 6.42 -4.48
N LEU A 23 -5.54 7.22 -4.59
CA LEU A 23 -5.74 8.13 -5.74
C LEU A 23 -4.61 9.16 -5.84
N MET A 24 -4.16 9.72 -4.71
CA MET A 24 -3.00 10.62 -4.69
C MET A 24 -1.71 9.92 -5.13
N VAL A 25 -1.48 8.65 -4.77
CA VAL A 25 -0.33 7.88 -5.28
C VAL A 25 -0.37 7.74 -6.80
N ILE A 26 -1.55 7.44 -7.35
CA ILE A 26 -1.76 7.31 -8.80
C ILE A 26 -1.44 8.63 -9.49
N VAL A 27 -1.97 9.75 -9.01
CA VAL A 27 -1.69 11.07 -9.57
C VAL A 27 -0.19 11.37 -9.53
N GLY A 28 0.45 11.16 -8.37
CA GLY A 28 1.87 11.48 -8.19
C GLY A 28 2.83 10.66 -9.03
N HIS A 29 2.48 9.42 -9.37
CA HIS A 29 3.33 8.55 -10.23
C HIS A 29 2.92 8.57 -11.70
N SER A 30 1.74 9.11 -12.04
CA SER A 30 1.29 9.18 -13.43
C SER A 30 2.27 9.94 -14.33
N ALA A 31 2.87 11.02 -13.80
CA ALA A 31 3.88 11.80 -14.52
C ALA A 31 5.21 11.08 -14.72
N ALA A 32 5.57 10.14 -13.84
CA ALA A 32 6.76 9.32 -14.03
C ALA A 32 6.56 8.27 -15.13
N LEU A 33 5.33 7.77 -15.29
CA LEU A 33 4.96 6.80 -16.33
C LEU A 33 4.75 7.46 -17.69
N HIS A 34 4.23 8.68 -17.70
CA HIS A 34 4.02 9.46 -18.91
C HIS A 34 4.44 10.91 -18.66
N PRO A 35 5.73 11.23 -18.87
CA PRO A 35 6.22 12.59 -18.72
C PRO A 35 5.52 13.49 -19.73
N ARG A 36 4.69 14.41 -19.24
CA ARG A 36 4.03 15.42 -20.06
C ARG A 36 4.68 16.76 -19.78
N ASP A 37 5.21 17.39 -20.82
CA ASP A 37 5.83 18.70 -20.71
C ASP A 37 4.86 19.69 -20.06
N GLY A 38 5.32 20.35 -18.99
CA GLY A 38 4.55 21.33 -18.24
C GLY A 38 3.51 20.76 -17.25
N TRP A 39 3.44 19.45 -17.04
CA TRP A 39 2.61 18.91 -15.96
C TRP A 39 3.24 19.21 -14.59
N ILE A 40 2.43 19.78 -13.71
CA ILE A 40 2.82 20.11 -12.33
C ILE A 40 1.88 19.35 -11.40
N ASP A 41 2.46 18.63 -10.45
CA ASP A 41 1.69 17.88 -9.46
C ASP A 41 0.84 18.84 -8.60
N PRO A 42 -0.46 18.57 -8.38
CA PRO A 42 -1.32 19.49 -7.61
C PRO A 42 -0.80 19.80 -6.20
N VAL A 43 -0.15 18.84 -5.54
CA VAL A 43 0.42 19.04 -4.20
C VAL A 43 1.69 19.89 -4.28
N SER A 44 2.49 19.73 -5.33
CA SER A 44 3.70 20.53 -5.52
C SER A 44 3.41 22.02 -5.74
N LEU A 45 2.22 22.38 -6.22
CA LEU A 45 1.77 23.77 -6.37
C LEU A 45 1.68 24.50 -5.02
N PHE A 46 1.27 23.78 -3.97
CA PHE A 46 1.15 24.33 -2.62
C PHE A 46 2.39 24.05 -1.76
N PHE A 47 3.09 22.93 -2.02
CA PHE A 47 4.25 22.48 -1.26
C PHE A 47 5.40 22.12 -2.20
N PRO A 48 6.27 23.09 -2.58
CA PRO A 48 7.30 22.90 -3.60
C PRO A 48 8.34 21.80 -3.30
N PHE A 49 8.45 21.38 -2.04
CA PHE A 49 9.40 20.37 -1.58
C PHE A 49 8.84 18.94 -1.60
N THR A 50 7.59 18.74 -2.03
CA THR A 50 6.95 17.41 -2.08
C THR A 50 5.94 17.34 -3.22
N TYR A 51 5.50 16.12 -3.53
CA TYR A 51 4.43 15.85 -4.49
C TYR A 51 3.39 14.90 -3.89
N SER A 52 2.28 14.69 -4.60
CA SER A 52 1.13 13.93 -4.10
C SER A 52 1.46 12.50 -3.68
N GLY A 53 2.32 11.80 -4.41
CA GLY A 53 2.73 10.43 -4.08
C GLY A 53 3.53 10.34 -2.78
N ALA A 54 4.52 11.23 -2.59
CA ALA A 54 5.30 11.27 -1.35
C ALA A 54 4.43 11.61 -0.13
N LEU A 55 3.49 12.54 -0.28
CA LEU A 55 2.54 12.88 0.79
C LEU A 55 1.60 11.71 1.11
N ALA A 56 1.09 11.04 0.07
CA ALA A 56 0.19 9.91 0.23
C ALA A 56 0.83 8.74 0.98
N VAL A 57 2.09 8.41 0.66
CA VAL A 57 2.85 7.36 1.35
C VAL A 57 3.00 7.69 2.84
N LYS A 58 3.32 8.94 3.20
CA LYS A 58 3.36 9.38 4.61
C LYS A 58 2.01 9.21 5.29
N GLY A 59 0.91 9.54 4.62
CA GLY A 59 -0.45 9.32 5.10
C GLY A 59 -0.77 7.83 5.32
N PHE A 60 -0.36 6.96 4.40
CA PHE A 60 -0.53 5.51 4.55
C PHE A 60 0.21 4.96 5.76
N PHE A 61 1.45 5.42 6.00
CA PHE A 61 2.21 5.03 7.17
C PHE A 61 1.57 5.52 8.46
N LEU A 62 1.04 6.75 8.49
CA LEU A 62 0.33 7.28 9.65
C LEU A 62 -0.93 6.44 9.97
N VAL A 63 -1.83 6.28 9.00
CA VAL A 63 -3.09 5.54 9.18
C VAL A 63 -2.82 4.07 9.54
N SER A 64 -1.87 3.44 8.86
CA SER A 64 -1.50 2.04 9.14
C SER A 64 -0.84 1.90 10.49
N GLY A 65 0.06 2.81 10.86
CA GLY A 65 0.74 2.82 12.16
C GLY A 65 -0.25 2.93 13.32
N ILE A 66 -1.23 3.82 13.23
CA ILE A 66 -2.30 3.97 14.23
C ILE A 66 -3.08 2.65 14.39
N LEU A 67 -3.47 2.02 13.28
CA LEU A 67 -4.21 0.75 13.31
C LEU A 67 -3.35 -0.42 13.83
N VAL A 68 -2.06 -0.43 13.52
CA VAL A 68 -1.10 -1.41 14.04
C VAL A 68 -0.98 -1.26 15.55
N ALA A 69 -0.77 -0.03 16.04
CA ALA A 69 -0.67 0.28 17.45
C ALA A 69 -1.96 -0.11 18.20
N ASN A 70 -3.14 0.27 17.69
CA ASN A 70 -4.41 -0.13 18.32
C ASN A 70 -4.56 -1.67 18.35
N SER A 71 -4.25 -2.34 17.24
CA SER A 71 -4.27 -3.81 17.19
C SER A 71 -3.28 -4.48 18.15
N ALA A 72 -2.14 -3.84 18.43
CA ALA A 72 -1.15 -4.36 19.38
C ALA A 72 -1.61 -4.15 20.82
N MET A 73 -2.23 -3.01 21.13
CA MET A 73 -2.79 -2.73 22.45
C MET A 73 -3.99 -3.61 22.80
N ASP A 74 -4.78 -4.01 21.82
CA ASP A 74 -5.96 -4.84 22.03
C ASP A 74 -5.62 -6.35 22.14
N LYS A 75 -4.46 -6.78 21.63
CA LYS A 75 -3.99 -8.17 21.72
C LYS A 75 -3.05 -8.34 22.92
N LYS A 76 -3.33 -9.30 23.80
CA LYS A 76 -2.44 -9.63 24.95
C LYS A 76 -1.19 -10.42 24.57
N ASP A 77 -1.19 -11.06 23.41
CA ASP A 77 -0.11 -11.94 22.96
C ASP A 77 0.46 -11.50 21.60
N ILE A 78 1.79 -11.33 21.57
CA ILE A 78 2.56 -10.92 20.40
C ILE A 78 2.56 -12.00 19.31
N TYR A 79 2.52 -13.28 19.67
CA TYR A 79 2.50 -14.38 18.70
C TYR A 79 1.18 -14.38 17.93
N SER A 80 0.05 -14.22 18.62
CA SER A 80 -1.27 -14.04 17.99
C SER A 80 -1.36 -12.79 17.10
N PHE A 81 -0.64 -11.72 17.43
CA PHE A 81 -0.58 -10.51 16.62
C PHE A 81 0.24 -10.72 15.33
N LEU A 82 1.41 -11.34 15.44
CA LEU A 82 2.30 -11.60 14.29
C LEU A 82 1.69 -12.63 13.34
N SER A 83 1.15 -13.74 13.85
CA SER A 83 0.53 -14.79 13.02
C SER A 83 -0.65 -14.26 12.21
N SER A 84 -1.51 -13.43 12.82
CA SER A 84 -2.64 -12.79 12.12
C SER A 84 -2.18 -11.91 10.95
N ARG A 85 -1.02 -11.25 11.08
CA ARG A 85 -0.45 -10.41 10.01
C ARG A 85 0.23 -11.24 8.93
N PHE A 86 0.96 -12.27 9.33
CA PHE A 86 1.62 -13.19 8.40
C PHE A 86 0.59 -13.87 7.51
N LEU A 87 -0.45 -14.47 8.09
CA LEU A 87 -1.54 -15.12 7.36
C LEU A 87 -2.35 -14.15 6.48
N ARG A 88 -2.30 -12.84 6.76
CA ARG A 88 -2.95 -11.84 5.92
C ARG A 88 -2.15 -11.48 4.66
N ILE A 89 -0.82 -11.49 4.73
CA ILE A 89 0.05 -11.02 3.63
C ILE A 89 0.63 -12.19 2.84
N PHE A 90 1.14 -13.21 3.53
CA PHE A 90 1.93 -14.27 2.94
C PHE A 90 1.18 -15.14 1.93
N PRO A 91 -0.09 -15.56 2.16
CA PRO A 91 -0.81 -16.38 1.18
C PRO A 91 -1.03 -15.65 -0.15
N GLY A 92 -1.39 -14.36 -0.09
CA GLY A 92 -1.56 -13.53 -1.29
C GLY A 92 -0.24 -13.30 -2.02
N LEU A 93 0.84 -13.03 -1.28
CA LEU A 93 2.18 -12.88 -1.85
C LEU A 93 2.63 -14.18 -2.54
N LEU A 94 2.52 -15.32 -1.86
CA LEU A 94 2.91 -16.62 -2.40
C LEU A 94 2.14 -16.92 -3.69
N PHE A 95 0.82 -16.70 -3.68
CA PHE A 95 -0.02 -16.88 -4.86
C PHE A 95 0.46 -16.02 -6.03
N VAL A 96 0.64 -14.71 -5.82
CA VAL A 96 1.09 -13.80 -6.86
C VAL A 96 2.46 -14.21 -7.38
N VAL A 97 3.43 -14.49 -6.51
CA VAL A 97 4.79 -14.87 -6.89
C VAL A 97 4.80 -16.14 -7.72
N VAL A 98 4.06 -17.17 -7.30
CA VAL A 98 3.98 -18.44 -8.03
C VAL A 98 3.37 -18.23 -9.42
N ILE A 99 2.26 -17.50 -9.51
CA ILE A 99 1.62 -17.22 -10.80
C ILE A 99 2.52 -16.37 -11.70
N THR A 100 3.15 -15.33 -11.16
CA THR A 100 3.99 -14.44 -11.96
C THR A 100 5.26 -15.14 -12.43
N ALA A 101 5.90 -15.95 -11.57
CA ALA A 101 7.15 -16.64 -11.90
C ALA A 101 6.93 -17.85 -12.80
N PHE A 102 5.91 -18.69 -12.54
CA PHE A 102 5.76 -19.97 -13.25
C PHE A 102 4.74 -19.95 -14.39
N ILE A 103 3.91 -18.91 -14.50
CA ILE A 103 2.89 -18.81 -15.57
C ILE A 103 3.15 -17.58 -16.42
N ILE A 104 3.10 -16.39 -15.83
CA ILE A 104 3.20 -15.14 -16.61
C ILE A 104 4.61 -15.00 -17.19
N GLY A 105 5.65 -15.22 -16.39
CA GLY A 105 7.02 -15.10 -16.84
C GLY A 105 7.38 -15.94 -18.07
N PRO A 106 7.16 -17.26 -18.09
CA PRO A 106 7.42 -18.10 -19.27
C PRO A 106 6.61 -17.69 -20.50
N LEU A 107 5.37 -17.21 -20.33
CA LEU A 107 4.50 -16.80 -21.45
C LEU A 107 4.98 -15.52 -22.13
N PHE A 108 5.68 -14.64 -21.40
CA PHE A 108 6.12 -13.34 -21.89
C PHE A 108 7.65 -13.22 -22.05
N SER A 109 8.39 -14.26 -21.68
CA SER A 109 9.84 -14.34 -21.87
C SER A 109 10.19 -14.82 -23.28
N THR A 110 11.34 -14.38 -23.78
CA THR A 110 11.93 -14.86 -25.04
C THR A 110 12.85 -16.08 -24.83
N LEU A 111 13.11 -16.48 -23.58
CA LEU A 111 13.92 -17.64 -23.22
C LEU A 111 13.17 -18.95 -23.48
N SER A 112 13.92 -20.01 -23.79
CA SER A 112 13.34 -21.36 -23.81
C SER A 112 12.92 -21.79 -22.39
N ILE A 113 11.96 -22.72 -22.26
CA ILE A 113 11.43 -23.12 -20.95
C ILE A 113 12.52 -23.67 -20.01
N ASN A 114 13.54 -24.33 -20.56
CA ASN A 114 14.65 -24.92 -19.80
C ASN A 114 15.68 -23.88 -19.34
N GLU A 115 15.76 -22.74 -20.02
CA GLU A 115 16.64 -21.63 -19.61
C GLU A 115 15.93 -20.66 -18.67
N TYR A 116 14.59 -20.68 -18.68
CA TYR A 116 13.76 -19.83 -17.84
C TYR A 116 13.57 -20.38 -16.42
N LEU A 117 13.37 -21.70 -16.27
CA LEU A 117 13.13 -22.39 -14.99
C LEU A 117 14.44 -22.76 -14.28
#